data_AF-A0A3D0CF45-F1
#
_entry.id   AF-A0A3D0CF45-F1
#
_cell.length_a   1.000
_cell.length_b   1.000
_cell.length_c   1.000
_cell.angle_alpha   90.00
_cell.angle_beta   90.00
_cell.angle_gamma   90.00
#
_symmetry.space_group_name_H-M   'P 1'
#
loop_
_entity.id
_entity.type
_entity.pdbx_description
1 polymer ?
#
loop_
_entity_poly.entity_id
_entity_poly.type
_entity_poly.pdbx_seq_one_letter_code
_entity_poly.pdbx_strand_id
1 'polypeptide(L)' 'MTNVVLITGASSGMGEMTARFLHENGYTVYAGTRDKNLATPAI' A
#
# COMPACT_ATOMS: atom_id res chain seq x y z
N MET A 1 19.10 3.94 1.61
CA MET A 1 18.35 3.49 0.42
C MET A 1 17.07 2.84 0.92
N THR A 2 15.89 3.27 0.47
CA THR A 2 14.62 2.67 0.90
C THR A 2 14.26 1.50 -0.02
N ASN A 3 13.75 0.42 0.57
CA ASN A 3 13.25 -0.73 -0.17
C ASN A 3 11.90 -0.37 -0.82
N VAL A 4 11.72 -0.79 -2.08
CA VAL A 4 10.51 -0.50 -2.86
C VAL A 4 9.70 -1.79 -3.02
N VAL A 5 8.38 -1.70 -2.77
CA VAL A 5 7.47 -2.84 -2.89
C VAL A 5 6.21 -2.45 -3.68
N LEU A 6 5.71 -3.39 -4.49
CA LEU A 6 4.43 -3.30 -5.19
C LEU A 6 3.47 -4.31 -4.57
N ILE A 7 2.31 -3.83 -4.12
CA ILE A 7 1.26 -4.66 -3.52
C ILE A 7 0.00 -4.52 -4.37
N THR A 8 -0.48 -5.62 -4.95
CA THR A 8 -1.77 -5.67 -5.64
C THR A 8 -2.88 -6.09 -4.67
N GLY A 9 -4.10 -5.62 -4.89
CA GLY A 9 -5.23 -5.92 -3.99
C GLY A 9 -5.15 -5.16 -2.67
N ALA A 10 -4.54 -3.98 -2.67
CA ALA A 10 -4.30 -3.17 -1.48
C ALA A 10 -5.52 -2.32 -1.04
N SER A 11 -6.72 -2.60 -1.57
CA SER A 11 -7.93 -1.82 -1.28
C SER A 11 -8.58 -2.12 0.06
N SER A 12 -8.30 -3.28 0.64
CA SER A 12 -8.86 -3.69 1.94
C SER A 12 -8.12 -4.91 2.50
N GLY A 13 -8.45 -5.29 3.73
CA GLY A 13 -8.01 -6.54 4.35
C GLY A 13 -6.49 -6.64 4.47
N MET A 14 -5.93 -7.83 4.21
CA MET A 14 -4.49 -8.06 4.36
C MET A 14 -3.64 -7.20 3.43
N GLY A 15 -4.08 -6.95 2.19
CA GLY A 15 -3.33 -6.13 1.25
C GLY A 15 -3.16 -4.69 1.75
N GLU A 16 -4.23 -4.10 2.30
CA GLU A 16 -4.18 -2.78 2.92
C GLU A 16 -3.30 -2.77 4.18
N MET A 17 -3.51 -3.74 5.09
CA MET A 17 -2.74 -3.84 6.34
C MET A 17 -1.24 -4.00 6.08
N THR A 18 -0.85 -4.81 5.09
CA THR A 18 0.55 -4.99 4.71
C THR A 18 1.14 -3.72 4.08
N ALA A 19 0.38 -3.03 3.22
CA ALA A 19 0.81 -1.76 2.62
C ALA A 19 1.10 -0.71 3.69
N ARG A 20 0.18 -0.57 4.66
CA ARG A 20 0.33 0.33 5.81
C ARG A 20 1.55 -0.02 6.66
N PHE A 21 1.65 -1.28 7.08
CA PHE A 21 2.77 -1.76 7.90
C PHE A 21 4.13 -1.50 7.25
N LEU A 22 4.28 -1.82 5.96
CA LEU A 22 5.55 -1.59 5.26
C LEU A 22 5.86 -0.11 5.08
N HIS A 23 4.86 0.72 4.79
CA HIS A 23 5.02 2.18 4.71
C HIS A 23 5.53 2.75 6.03
N GLU A 24 4.90 2.39 7.15
CA GLU A 24 5.29 2.80 8.50
C GLU A 24 6.71 2.35 8.88
N ASN A 25 7.20 1.28 8.24
CA ASN A 25 8.57 0.76 8.44
C ASN A 25 9.58 1.28 7.40
N GLY A 26 9.27 2.36 6.68
CA GLY A 26 10.22 3.09 5.82
C GLY A 26 10.37 2.54 4.40
N TYR A 27 9.43 1.70 3.96
CA TYR A 27 9.37 1.23 2.57
C TYR A 27 8.63 2.24 1.68
N THR A 28 9.04 2.34 0.42
CA THR A 28 8.21 2.96 -0.61
C THR A 28 7.23 1.91 -1.12
N VAL A 29 5.94 2.15 -0.89
CA VAL A 29 4.88 1.20 -1.24
C VAL A 29 4.08 1.72 -2.42
N TYR A 30 4.04 0.95 -3.50
CA TYR A 30 3.06 1.11 -4.57
C TYR A 30 1.87 0.20 -4.30
N ALA A 31 0.75 0.79 -3.86
CA ALA A 31 -0.48 0.08 -3.55
C ALA A 31 -1.42 0.07 -4.76
N GLY A 32 -1.43 -1.03 -5.51
CA GLY A 32 -2.30 -1.26 -6.66
C GLY A 32 -3.66 -1.82 -6.24
N THR A 33 -4.74 -1.24 -6.78
CA THR A 33 -6.12 -1.71 -6.54
C THR A 33 -6.89 -1.76 -7.86
N ARG A 34 -8.06 -2.41 -7.85
CA ARG A 34 -8.95 -2.44 -9.03
C ARG A 34 -9.72 -1.13 -9.23
N ASP A 35 -9.94 -0.38 -8.15
CA ASP A 35 -10.80 0.80 -8.16
C ASP A 35 -9.94 2.06 -8.26
N LYS A 36 -10.08 2.76 -9.39
CA LYS A 36 -9.33 3.99 -9.67
C LYS A 36 -9.81 5.18 -8.86
N ASN A 37 -11.01 5.11 -8.29
CA ASN A 37 -11.60 6.16 -7.47
C ASN A 37 -11.35 5.96 -5.98
N LEU A 38 -10.64 4.87 -5.61
CA LEU A 38 -10.27 4.64 -4.22
C LEU A 38 -9.40 5.81 -3.74
N ALA A 39 -9.81 6.44 -2.64
CA ALA A 39 -9.02 7.50 -2.04
C ALA A 39 -7.66 6.95 -1.59
N THR A 40 -6.60 7.72 -1.84
CA THR A 40 -5.28 7.43 -1.27
C THR A 40 -5.41 7.47 0.26
N PRO A 41 -5.02 6.41 0.99
CA PRO A 41 -5.05 6.41 2.44
C PRO A 41 -4.19 7.54 3.00
N ALA A 42 -4.66 8.22 4.05
CA ALA A 42 -3.82 9.11 4.84
C ALA A 42 -2.93 8.24 5.74
N ILE A 43 -1.74 7.92 5.24
CA ILE A 43 -0.67 7.21 5.95
C ILE A 43 0.66 7.93 5.77
#